data_AF-A0A9W6VWB6-F1
#
_entry.id   AF-A0A9W6VWB6-F1
#
_cell.length_a   1.000
_cell.length_b   1.000
_cell.length_c   1.000
_cell.angle_alpha   90.00
_cell.angle_beta   90.00
_cell.angle_gamma   90.00
#
_symmetry.space_group_name_H-M   'P 1'
#
loop_
_entity.id
_entity.type
_entity.pdbx_description
1 polymer ?
#
loop_
_entity_poly.entity_id
_entity_poly.type
_entity_poly.pdbx_seq_one_letter_code
_entity_poly.pdbx_strand_id
1 'polypeptide(L)' 'MPRTQRVKVSVKPDLITLAGSALGMPDAGVSDVVRSALAKVAGVDVSDHTPRRTGRPPRKVRA' A
#
# COMPACT_ATOMS: atom_id res chain seq x y z
N MET A 1 -10.24 16.55 5.30
CA MET A 1 -9.54 15.57 4.43
C MET A 1 -8.24 15.18 5.12
N PRO A 2 -8.06 13.94 5.61
CA PRO A 2 -6.80 13.49 6.17
C PRO A 2 -5.69 13.61 5.11
N ARG A 3 -4.58 14.27 5.44
CA ARG A 3 -3.43 14.44 4.55
C ARG A 3 -2.57 13.19 4.60
N THR A 4 -2.30 12.58 3.44
CA THR A 4 -1.35 11.47 3.33
C THR A 4 0.05 11.99 3.61
N GLN A 5 0.72 11.45 4.63
CA GLN A 5 2.12 11.77 4.94
C GLN A 5 3.04 10.66 4.44
N ARG A 6 4.20 11.05 3.91
CA ARG A 6 5.25 10.10 3.55
C ARG A 6 6.12 9.83 4.76
N VAL A 7 6.25 8.57 5.14
CA VAL A 7 7.10 8.12 6.25
C VAL A 7 8.24 7.28 5.67
N LYS A 8 9.48 7.55 6.12
CA LYS A 8 10.65 6.74 5.76
C LYS A 8 10.92 5.77 6.90
N VAL A 9 10.96 4.48 6.59
CA VAL A 9 11.21 3.41 7.57
C VAL A 9 12.33 2.52 7.01
N SER A 10 13.24 2.10 7.88
CA SER A 10 14.25 1.09 7.54
C SER A 10 13.86 -0.21 8.22
N VAL A 11 13.68 -1.27 7.43
CA VAL A 11 13.32 -2.60 7.91
C VAL A 11 14.25 -3.60 7.25
N LYS A 12 14.70 -4.60 8.00
CA LYS A 12 15.51 -5.69 7.45
C LYS A 12 14.70 -6.46 6.39
N PRO A 13 15.30 -6.81 5.24
CA PRO A 13 14.60 -7.49 4.15
C PRO A 13 13.88 -8.77 4.59
N ASP A 14 14.52 -9.56 5.45
CA ASP A 14 13.98 -10.84 5.93
C ASP A 14 12.65 -10.67 6.70
N LEU A 15 12.52 -9.56 7.44
CA LEU A 15 11.29 -9.24 8.18
C LEU A 15 10.16 -8.82 7.24
N ILE A 16 10.49 -8.19 6.10
CA ILE A 16 9.50 -7.87 5.08
C ILE A 16 8.99 -9.14 4.40
N THR A 17 9.89 -10.07 4.07
CA THR A 17 9.51 -11.38 3.50
C THR A 17 8.61 -12.15 4.46
N LEU A 18 8.98 -12.20 5.75
CA LEU A 18 8.17 -12.84 6.79
C LEU A 18 6.79 -12.18 6.93
N ALA A 19 6.74 -10.85 6.95
CA ALA A 19 5.49 -10.11 7.04
C ALA A 19 4.61 -10.31 5.80
N GLY A 20 5.20 -10.34 4.60
CA GLY A 20 4.51 -10.65 3.34
C GLY A 20 3.83 -12.01 3.41
N SER A 21 4.57 -13.05 3.81
CA SER A 21 4.02 -14.41 3.99
C SER A 21 2.90 -14.45 5.04
N ALA A 22 3.08 -13.80 6.20
CA ALA A 22 2.08 -13.76 7.27
C ALA A 22 0.80 -13.00 6.88
N LEU A 23 0.89 -12.08 5.93
CA LEU A 23 -0.24 -11.33 5.38
C LEU A 23 -0.86 -12.00 4.14
N GLY A 24 -0.34 -13.15 3.69
CA GLY A 24 -0.79 -13.81 2.46
C GLY A 24 -0.42 -13.03 1.19
N MET A 25 0.62 -12.21 1.25
CA MET A 25 1.10 -11.33 0.18
C MET A 25 2.59 -11.59 -0.13
N PRO A 26 2.99 -12.82 -0.51
CA PRO A 26 4.40 -13.18 -0.69
C PRO A 26 5.09 -12.41 -1.82
N ASP A 27 4.36 -12.01 -2.86
CA ASP A 27 4.88 -11.29 -4.03
C ASP A 27 4.66 -9.76 -3.97
N ALA A 28 4.13 -9.26 -2.86
CA ALA A 28 3.83 -7.84 -2.74
C ALA A 28 5.09 -6.99 -2.52
N GLY A 29 5.06 -5.77 -3.07
CA GLY A 29 6.12 -4.81 -2.84
C GLY A 29 6.18 -4.39 -1.36
N VAL A 30 7.39 -4.04 -0.89
CA VAL A 30 7.66 -3.60 0.50
C VAL A 30 6.63 -2.58 1.02
N SER A 31 6.31 -1.58 0.19
CA SER A 31 5.35 -0.53 0.54
C SER A 31 3.94 -1.05 0.80
N ASP A 32 3.50 -2.08 0.06
CA ASP A 32 2.17 -2.66 0.21
C ASP A 32 2.13 -3.58 1.43
N VAL A 33 3.18 -4.35 1.68
CA VAL A 33 3.34 -5.15 2.91
C VAL A 33 3.28 -4.25 4.15
N VAL A 34 4.04 -3.14 4.16
CA VAL A 34 4.05 -2.19 5.28
C VAL A 34 2.69 -1.50 5.44
N ARG A 35 2.04 -1.12 4.35
CA ARG A 35 0.71 -0.48 4.39
C ARG A 35 -0.34 -1.43 4.96
N SER A 36 -0.38 -2.67 4.48
CA SER A 36 -1.30 -3.70 4.96
C SER A 36 -1.05 -4.07 6.41
N ALA A 37 0.22 -4.18 6.83
CA ALA A 37 0.56 -4.42 8.22
C ALA A 37 0.08 -3.27 9.14
N LEU A 38 0.32 -2.02 8.75
CA LEU A 38 -0.07 -0.85 9.54
C LEU A 38 -1.59 -0.75 9.67
N ALA A 39 -2.32 -1.01 8.58
CA ALA A 39 -3.78 -1.01 8.58
C ALA A 39 -4.35 -2.10 9.48
N LYS A 40 -3.77 -3.32 9.43
CA LYS A 40 -4.15 -4.43 10.32
C LYS A 40 -3.95 -4.08 11.79
N VAL A 41 -2.84 -3.41 12.15
CA VAL A 41 -2.57 -2.95 13.51
C VAL A 41 -3.51 -1.82 13.95
N ALA A 42 -3.83 -0.90 13.05
CA ALA A 42 -4.74 0.20 13.32
C ALA A 42 -6.22 -0.22 13.38
N GLY A 43 -6.55 -1.45 12.94
CA GLY A 43 -7.94 -1.92 12.83
C GLY A 43 -8.73 -1.19 11.75
N VAL A 44 -8.04 -0.70 10.72
CA VAL A 44 -8.64 0.09 9.62
C VAL A 44 -8.47 -0.66 8.31
N ASP A 45 -9.44 -0.58 7.40
CA ASP A 45 -9.29 -1.12 6.06
C ASP A 45 -8.31 -0.24 5.25
N VAL A 46 -7.29 -0.88 4.66
CA VAL A 46 -6.35 -0.21 3.75
C VAL A 46 -7.11 0.52 2.64
N SER A 47 -8.21 -0.06 2.16
CA SER A 47 -9.02 0.40 1.02
C SER A 47 -9.62 1.79 1.23
N ASP A 48 -9.82 2.21 2.48
CA ASP A 48 -10.33 3.54 2.84
C ASP A 48 -9.25 4.62 2.72
N HIS A 49 -7.97 4.21 2.64
CA HIS A 49 -6.82 5.11 2.74
C HIS A 49 -5.76 4.89 1.65
N THR A 50 -5.88 3.85 0.82
CA THR A 50 -5.14 3.75 -0.44
C THR A 50 -5.72 4.76 -1.41
N PRO A 51 -4.90 5.65 -1.99
CA PRO A 51 -5.34 6.46 -3.12
C PRO A 51 -5.79 5.48 -4.21
N ARG A 52 -7.10 5.46 -4.51
CA ARG A 52 -7.57 4.77 -5.71
C ARG A 52 -6.74 5.34 -6.86
N ARG A 53 -6.15 4.46 -7.66
CA ARG A 53 -5.63 4.83 -8.98
C ARG A 53 -6.84 5.27 -9.78
N THR A 54 -7.30 6.50 -9.56
CA THR A 54 -8.32 7.15 -10.37
C THR A 54 -7.75 7.08 -11.77
N GLY A 55 -8.34 6.21 -12.58
CA GLY A 55 -7.93 6.00 -13.95
C GLY A 55 -7.75 7.37 -14.56
N ARG A 56 -6.55 7.64 -15.08
CA ARG A 56 -6.32 8.82 -15.91
C ARG A 56 -7.46 8.78 -16.93
N PRO A 57 -8.35 9.79 -17.01
CA PRO A 57 -9.44 9.76 -17.97
C PRO A 57 -8.84 9.50 -19.36
N PRO A 58 -9.43 8.59 -20.16
CA PRO A 58 -8.88 8.24 -21.46
C PRO A 58 -8.68 9.53 -22.27
N ARG A 59 -7.47 9.70 -22.81
CA ARG A 59 -7.10 10.86 -23.63
C ARG A 59 -8.07 10.87 -24.80
N LYS A 60 -8.92 11.91 -24.92
CA LYS A 60 -9.80 12.08 -26.09
C LYS A 60 -8.91 12.01 -27.34
N VAL A 61 -9.05 10.95 -28.12
CA VAL A 61 -8.45 10.85 -29.45
C VAL A 61 -9.15 11.91 -30.29
N ARG A 62 -8.39 12.89 -30.79
CA ARG A 62 -8.92 13.90 -31.70
C ARG A 62 -9.13 13.19 -33.04
N ALA A 63 -10.38 13.10 -33.47
CA ALA A 63 -10.76 12.68 -34.83
C ALA A 63 -10.36 13.77 -35.83
#